data_AF-A0A2A4MQD7-F1
#
_entry.id   AF-A0A2A4MQD7-F1
#
_cell.length_a   1.000
_cell.length_b   1.000
_cell.length_c   1.000
_cell.angle_alpha   90.00
_cell.angle_beta   90.00
_cell.angle_gamma   90.00
#
_symmetry.space_group_name_H-M   'P 1'
#
loop_
_entity.id
_entity.type
_entity.pdbx_description
1 polymer ?
#
loop_
_entity_poly.entity_id
_entity_poly.type
_entity_poly.pdbx_seq_one_letter_code
_entity_poly.pdbx_strand_id
1 'polypeptide(L)'
;MIYRFRKSLNQITLTPLILLLVSCFSMAAENSPEQSARAALDAFLEDWNRSDLQAIQEHLSFPHITHGPGQLIIAEEEGLFVQDFEALRAQGWRRSTFDSFQVLQASENKVNFLVDFKRYGSNDEILSQAQVFYVVTKQDDGWGMQYRSGGPHADDIAEGIRDRAIQEATSAIYAFFDAFNEADNTALFEVNHVPQVMLNTGLFLHAVNRESLPVTVNFDGLRARESWGFSIAEDLEIIHAMPGNVIFQLEFERFNSAGSKYRRVPALWVLTQINGKWGVQFRSLMPPV
;
A
#
# COMPACT_ATOMS: atom_id res chain seq x y z
N MET A 1 -92.12 27.33 18.56
CA MET A 1 -90.71 27.70 18.86
C MET A 1 -89.86 27.14 17.71
N ILE A 2 -88.90 27.91 17.22
CA ILE A 2 -88.59 28.10 15.77
C ILE A 2 -87.92 26.89 15.07
N TYR A 3 -88.34 26.67 13.82
CA TYR A 3 -87.79 25.73 12.82
C TYR A 3 -86.86 26.44 11.82
N ARG A 4 -85.83 25.70 11.37
CA ARG A 4 -84.97 25.74 10.15
C ARG A 4 -85.16 26.86 9.11
N PHE A 5 -84.05 27.30 8.48
CA PHE A 5 -83.80 27.14 7.03
C PHE A 5 -82.33 27.40 6.61
N ARG A 6 -81.95 26.77 5.50
CA ARG A 6 -80.62 26.61 4.86
C ARG A 6 -80.48 27.62 3.70
N LYS A 7 -79.28 28.15 3.41
CA LYS A 7 -78.85 28.54 2.04
C LYS A 7 -77.34 28.76 1.94
N SER A 8 -76.86 28.77 0.70
CA SER A 8 -75.57 28.27 0.20
C SER A 8 -74.68 29.33 -0.46
N LEU A 9 -73.39 28.99 -0.62
CA LEU A 9 -72.39 29.42 -1.63
C LEU A 9 -72.02 30.92 -1.78
N ASN A 10 -70.73 31.28 -1.65
CA ASN A 10 -69.81 31.42 -2.80
C ASN A 10 -68.36 31.82 -2.41
N GLN A 11 -67.44 31.41 -3.29
CA GLN A 11 -65.97 31.37 -3.22
C GLN A 11 -65.29 32.74 -3.38
N ILE A 12 -64.08 32.91 -2.83
CA ILE A 12 -62.92 33.51 -3.53
C ILE A 12 -61.64 32.80 -3.05
N THR A 13 -60.98 32.10 -3.98
CA THR A 13 -59.68 31.44 -3.82
C THR A 13 -58.54 32.47 -3.97
N LEU A 14 -57.66 32.55 -2.98
CA LEU A 14 -56.37 33.26 -3.06
C LEU A 14 -55.26 32.23 -2.90
N THR A 15 -54.56 31.90 -3.98
CA THR A 15 -53.41 30.98 -3.97
C THR A 15 -52.15 31.76 -3.62
N PRO A 16 -51.40 31.45 -2.54
CA PRO A 16 -50.11 32.07 -2.31
C PRO A 16 -49.04 31.38 -3.18
N LEU A 17 -48.27 32.20 -3.89
CA LEU A 17 -47.08 31.80 -4.65
C LEU A 17 -45.99 31.40 -3.65
N ILE A 18 -45.80 30.09 -3.44
CA ILE A 18 -44.68 29.55 -2.67
C ILE A 18 -43.43 29.58 -3.57
N LEU A 19 -42.50 30.49 -3.28
CA LEU A 19 -41.19 30.55 -3.91
C LEU A 19 -40.31 29.45 -3.28
N LEU A 20 -40.17 28.31 -3.96
CA LEU A 20 -39.26 27.24 -3.58
C LEU A 20 -37.82 27.65 -3.94
N LEU A 21 -37.08 28.15 -2.95
CA LEU A 21 -35.62 28.30 -3.01
C LEU A 21 -34.98 26.90 -2.99
N VAL A 22 -34.74 26.33 -4.18
CA VAL A 22 -33.88 25.17 -4.34
C VAL A 22 -32.45 25.62 -4.09
N SER A 23 -31.95 25.36 -2.89
CA SER A 23 -30.54 25.54 -2.56
C SER A 23 -29.77 24.39 -3.23
N CYS A 24 -29.15 24.65 -4.38
CA CYS A 24 -28.14 23.77 -4.93
C CYS A 24 -26.92 23.78 -4.01
N PHE A 25 -26.87 22.87 -3.04
CA PHE A 25 -25.59 22.45 -2.48
C PHE A 25 -24.89 21.61 -3.55
N SER A 26 -23.93 22.20 -4.25
CA SER A 26 -22.93 21.41 -4.96
C SER A 26 -22.13 20.65 -3.91
N MET A 27 -22.46 19.39 -3.66
CA MET A 27 -21.52 18.46 -3.07
C MET A 27 -20.32 18.40 -4.02
N ALA A 28 -19.17 18.92 -3.59
CA ALA A 28 -17.91 18.56 -4.24
C ALA A 28 -17.82 17.02 -4.20
N ALA A 29 -17.56 16.40 -5.34
CA ALA A 29 -17.32 14.95 -5.37
C ALA A 29 -16.11 14.67 -4.48
N GLU A 30 -16.26 13.78 -3.49
CA GLU A 30 -15.12 13.30 -2.73
C GLU A 30 -14.14 12.60 -3.69
N ASN A 31 -12.85 12.92 -3.57
CA ASN A 31 -11.81 12.27 -4.37
C ASN A 31 -11.80 10.76 -4.07
N SER A 32 -11.54 9.94 -5.08
CA SER A 32 -11.32 8.51 -4.87
C SER A 32 -10.06 8.28 -4.01
N PRO A 33 -9.93 7.13 -3.33
CA PRO A 33 -8.72 6.79 -2.58
C PRO A 33 -7.43 6.95 -3.40
N GLU A 34 -7.45 6.54 -4.67
CA GLU A 34 -6.31 6.67 -5.60
C GLU A 34 -5.98 8.13 -5.90
N GLN A 35 -7.00 8.99 -6.09
CA GLN A 35 -6.80 10.42 -6.32
C GLN A 35 -6.21 11.11 -5.09
N SER A 36 -6.74 10.81 -3.90
CA SER A 36 -6.21 11.37 -2.64
C SER A 36 -4.80 10.88 -2.33
N ALA A 37 -4.54 9.58 -2.51
CA ALA A 37 -3.23 8.99 -2.30
C ALA A 37 -2.18 9.53 -3.28
N ARG A 38 -2.57 9.72 -4.55
CA ARG A 38 -1.71 10.38 -5.54
C ARG A 38 -1.43 11.83 -5.18
N ALA A 39 -2.44 12.59 -4.73
CA ALA A 39 -2.26 13.98 -4.33
C ALA A 39 -1.25 14.12 -3.19
N ALA A 40 -1.22 13.19 -2.23
CA ALA A 40 -0.20 13.15 -1.17
C ALA A 40 1.22 12.92 -1.73
N LEU A 41 1.37 12.04 -2.72
CA LEU A 41 2.66 11.84 -3.40
C LEU A 41 3.07 13.06 -4.23
N ASP A 42 2.13 13.70 -4.94
CA ASP A 42 2.41 14.91 -5.70
C ASP A 42 2.88 16.06 -4.77
N ALA A 43 2.21 16.25 -3.63
CA ALA A 43 2.60 17.24 -2.62
C ALA A 43 3.99 16.91 -2.01
N PHE A 44 4.23 15.64 -1.67
CA PHE A 44 5.56 15.17 -1.25
C PHE A 44 6.64 15.54 -2.27
N LEU A 45 6.38 15.34 -3.57
CA LEU A 45 7.37 15.63 -4.62
C LEU A 45 7.64 17.13 -4.77
N GLU A 46 6.63 17.98 -4.57
CA GLU A 46 6.81 19.43 -4.57
C GLU A 46 7.76 19.87 -3.43
N ASP A 47 7.52 19.41 -2.20
CA ASP A 47 8.38 19.71 -1.05
C ASP A 47 9.77 19.07 -1.16
N TRP A 48 9.84 17.86 -1.74
CA TRP A 48 11.09 17.21 -2.11
C TRP A 48 11.94 18.11 -3.03
N ASN A 49 11.33 18.68 -4.07
CA ASN A 49 12.01 19.57 -5.00
C ASN A 49 12.40 20.93 -4.37
N ARG A 50 11.70 21.36 -3.32
CA ARG A 50 12.11 22.50 -2.48
C ARG A 50 13.23 22.15 -1.49
N SER A 51 13.57 20.87 -1.33
CA SER A 51 14.46 20.37 -0.26
C SER A 51 13.95 20.72 1.15
N ASP A 52 12.62 20.83 1.32
CA ASP A 52 11.99 21.20 2.59
C ASP A 52 11.71 19.93 3.42
N LEU A 53 12.69 19.51 4.21
CA LEU A 53 12.57 18.29 5.02
C LEU A 53 11.44 18.36 6.06
N GLN A 54 11.09 19.55 6.54
CA GLN A 54 10.01 19.68 7.51
C GLN A 54 8.66 19.44 6.81
N ALA A 55 8.42 20.13 5.68
CA ALA A 55 7.18 19.98 4.93
C ALA A 55 7.03 18.58 4.31
N ILE A 56 8.13 17.94 3.88
CA ILE A 56 8.10 16.56 3.39
C ILE A 56 7.47 15.59 4.39
N GLN A 57 7.74 15.76 5.68
CA GLN A 57 7.29 14.84 6.72
C GLN A 57 5.78 14.89 6.96
N GLU A 58 5.13 16.00 6.62
CA GLU A 58 3.67 16.15 6.66
C GLU A 58 2.96 15.25 5.63
N HIS A 59 3.69 14.75 4.62
CA HIS A 59 3.18 13.85 3.58
C HIS A 59 3.53 12.38 3.84
N LEU A 60 4.04 12.06 5.03
CA LEU A 60 4.39 10.70 5.45
C LEU A 60 3.37 10.16 6.43
N SER A 61 3.03 8.88 6.25
CA SER A 61 2.25 8.12 7.23
C SER A 61 3.23 7.38 8.14
N PHE A 62 3.29 7.76 9.42
CA PHE A 62 4.19 7.12 10.38
C PHE A 62 3.55 5.87 11.03
N PRO A 63 4.33 4.82 11.35
CA PRO A 63 5.74 4.65 11.02
C PRO A 63 5.98 4.54 9.51
N HIS A 64 6.95 5.31 9.00
CA HIS A 64 7.33 5.35 7.60
C HIS A 64 8.51 4.42 7.32
N ILE A 65 8.45 3.66 6.23
CA ILE A 65 9.46 2.66 5.87
C ILE A 65 10.12 3.00 4.54
N THR A 66 11.42 3.20 4.58
CA THR A 66 12.27 3.16 3.38
C THR A 66 12.93 1.79 3.29
N HIS A 67 12.55 1.02 2.27
CA HIS A 67 13.06 -0.31 2.00
C HIS A 67 14.14 -0.25 0.91
N GLY A 68 15.40 -0.44 1.33
CA GLY A 68 16.53 -0.59 0.44
C GLY A 68 16.89 -2.06 0.20
N PRO A 69 17.96 -2.35 -0.55
CA PRO A 69 18.42 -3.73 -0.77
C PRO A 69 18.72 -4.46 0.55
N GLY A 70 17.83 -5.38 0.95
CA GLY A 70 17.97 -6.19 2.17
C GLY A 70 17.81 -5.44 3.50
N GLN A 71 17.40 -4.17 3.49
CA GLN A 71 17.34 -3.33 4.70
C GLN A 71 16.03 -2.54 4.78
N LEU A 72 15.42 -2.54 5.96
CA LEU A 72 14.33 -1.65 6.33
C LEU A 72 14.87 -0.53 7.21
N ILE A 73 14.63 0.72 6.80
CA ILE A 73 14.83 1.92 7.63
C ILE A 73 13.45 2.40 8.02
N ILE A 74 13.17 2.42 9.32
CA ILE A 74 11.86 2.78 9.88
C ILE A 74 12.01 4.08 10.65
N ALA A 75 11.26 5.09 10.22
CA ALA A 75 11.03 6.29 11.01
C ALA A 75 9.72 6.09 11.76
N GLU A 76 9.78 6.01 13.09
CA GLU A 76 8.60 5.74 13.93
C GLU A 76 7.70 6.98 14.08
N GLU A 77 8.28 8.17 13.94
CA GLU A 77 7.62 9.47 14.13
C GLU A 77 8.32 10.56 13.32
N GLU A 78 7.68 11.73 13.27
CA GLU A 78 8.28 12.96 12.75
C GLU A 78 9.65 13.23 13.41
N GLY A 79 10.60 13.71 12.62
CA GLY A 79 11.99 13.96 13.03
C GLY A 79 12.92 12.75 12.88
N LEU A 80 12.38 11.54 12.75
CA LEU A 80 13.19 10.33 12.49
C LEU A 80 13.38 10.03 11.00
N PHE A 81 12.58 10.65 10.13
CA PHE A 81 12.82 10.61 8.69
C PHE A 81 13.96 11.56 8.33
N VAL A 82 15.01 11.00 7.72
CA VAL A 82 16.20 11.76 7.30
C VAL A 82 16.39 11.68 5.80
N GLN A 83 16.71 12.82 5.19
CA GLN A 83 17.11 12.91 3.79
C GLN A 83 18.24 13.93 3.65
N ASP A 84 19.38 13.49 3.15
CA ASP A 84 20.53 14.36 2.87
C ASP A 84 20.38 14.98 1.47
N PHE A 85 19.78 16.17 1.41
CA PHE A 85 19.66 16.94 0.17
C PHE A 85 20.99 17.58 -0.27
N GLU A 86 21.96 17.76 0.63
CA GLU A 86 23.28 18.29 0.27
C GLU A 86 24.07 17.26 -0.51
N ALA A 87 24.12 16.01 -0.03
CA ALA A 87 24.73 14.89 -0.75
C ALA A 87 24.04 14.64 -2.10
N LEU A 88 22.71 14.79 -2.16
CA LEU A 88 21.97 14.64 -3.42
C LEU A 88 22.35 15.75 -4.42
N ARG A 89 22.43 17.02 -3.98
CA ARG A 89 22.88 18.14 -4.81
C ARG A 89 24.34 18.02 -5.25
N ALA A 90 25.21 17.47 -4.40
CA ALA A 90 26.60 17.20 -4.72
C ALA A 90 26.77 16.16 -5.85
N GLN A 91 25.79 15.26 -6.02
CA GLN A 91 25.69 14.34 -7.16
C GLN A 91 25.09 14.98 -8.42
N GLY A 92 24.86 16.29 -8.40
CA GLY A 92 24.33 17.07 -9.53
C GLY A 92 22.81 17.27 -9.52
N TRP A 93 22.07 16.66 -8.60
CA TRP A 93 20.60 16.74 -8.58
C TRP A 93 20.09 18.18 -8.44
N ARG A 94 19.00 18.46 -9.16
CA ARG A 94 18.27 19.74 -9.14
C ARG A 94 16.78 19.59 -8.93
N ARG A 95 16.16 18.56 -9.53
CA ARG A 95 14.73 18.26 -9.37
C ARG A 95 14.44 16.80 -9.68
N SER A 96 13.26 16.37 -9.27
CA SER A 96 12.68 15.07 -9.57
C SER A 96 11.28 15.21 -10.15
N THR A 97 10.84 14.20 -10.88
CA THR A 97 9.47 14.06 -11.38
C THR A 97 8.94 12.67 -11.09
N PHE A 98 7.62 12.58 -10.91
CA PHE A 98 6.88 11.35 -11.17
C PHE A 98 6.36 11.40 -12.58
N ASP A 99 6.72 10.41 -13.39
CA ASP A 99 6.44 10.39 -14.81
C ASP A 99 5.22 9.55 -15.15
N SER A 100 4.99 8.47 -14.39
CA SER A 100 3.85 7.59 -14.56
C SER A 100 3.42 7.03 -13.20
N PHE A 101 2.12 6.73 -13.07
CA PHE A 101 1.54 6.06 -11.92
C PHE A 101 0.75 4.85 -12.41
N GLN A 102 1.10 3.67 -11.90
CA GLN A 102 0.28 2.47 -12.01
C GLN A 102 -0.32 2.18 -10.63
N VAL A 103 -1.65 2.19 -10.54
CA VAL A 103 -2.37 1.68 -9.37
C VAL A 103 -2.30 0.16 -9.42
N LEU A 104 -1.68 -0.47 -8.43
CA LEU A 104 -1.61 -1.93 -8.32
C LEU A 104 -2.81 -2.48 -7.56
N GLN A 105 -3.08 -1.90 -6.39
CA GLN A 105 -4.20 -2.27 -5.53
C GLN A 105 -4.71 -1.02 -4.81
N ALA A 106 -6.02 -0.95 -4.56
CA ALA A 106 -6.64 0.13 -3.82
C ALA A 106 -7.73 -0.38 -2.88
N SER A 107 -7.91 0.34 -1.78
CA SER A 107 -8.97 0.19 -0.80
C SER A 107 -9.35 1.58 -0.26
N GLU A 108 -10.37 1.66 0.60
CA GLU A 108 -10.84 2.93 1.17
C GLU A 108 -9.73 3.76 1.83
N ASN A 109 -8.75 3.11 2.46
CA ASN A 109 -7.71 3.78 3.27
C ASN A 109 -6.28 3.36 2.91
N LYS A 110 -6.07 2.65 1.80
CA LYS A 110 -4.72 2.27 1.36
C LYS A 110 -4.65 2.07 -0.14
N VAL A 111 -3.60 2.60 -0.76
CA VAL A 111 -3.30 2.43 -2.19
C VAL A 111 -1.84 2.03 -2.36
N ASN A 112 -1.64 1.02 -3.20
CA ASN A 112 -0.35 0.51 -3.61
C ASN A 112 -0.07 1.01 -5.05
N PHE A 113 1.04 1.70 -5.27
CA PHE A 113 1.45 2.21 -6.58
C PHE A 113 2.79 1.66 -7.02
N LEU A 114 2.95 1.44 -8.32
CA LEU A 114 4.25 1.46 -8.99
C LEU A 114 4.40 2.78 -9.73
N VAL A 115 5.49 3.49 -9.49
CA VAL A 115 5.70 4.85 -10.02
C VAL A 115 7.05 4.93 -10.70
N ASP A 116 7.05 5.39 -11.95
CA ASP A 116 8.28 5.78 -12.65
C ASP A 116 8.69 7.17 -12.18
N PHE A 117 9.95 7.35 -11.81
CA PHE A 117 10.47 8.65 -11.42
C PHE A 117 11.81 8.96 -12.09
N LYS A 118 12.07 10.25 -12.29
CA LYS A 118 13.35 10.74 -12.81
C LYS A 118 14.00 11.73 -11.86
N ARG A 119 15.33 11.80 -11.94
CA ARG A 119 16.16 12.84 -11.34
C ARG A 119 16.83 13.61 -12.46
N TYR A 120 16.81 14.92 -12.31
CA TYR A 120 17.39 15.85 -13.27
C TYR A 120 18.53 16.63 -12.66
N GLY A 121 19.53 16.91 -13.48
CA GLY A 121 20.66 17.78 -13.17
C GLY A 121 20.42 19.20 -13.65
N SER A 122 21.50 19.89 -13.97
CA SER A 122 21.43 21.18 -14.65
C SER A 122 20.87 21.03 -16.06
N ASN A 123 20.24 22.08 -16.60
CA ASN A 123 19.75 22.11 -17.99
C ASN A 123 18.80 20.95 -18.36
N ASP A 124 18.06 20.42 -17.39
CA ASP A 124 17.12 19.30 -17.55
C ASP A 124 17.74 17.99 -18.08
N GLU A 125 19.04 17.78 -17.88
CA GLU A 125 19.69 16.50 -18.14
C GLU A 125 19.18 15.41 -17.19
N ILE A 126 18.87 14.22 -17.70
CA ILE A 126 18.43 13.08 -16.87
C ILE A 126 19.66 12.46 -16.20
N LEU A 127 19.72 12.51 -14.87
CA LEU A 127 20.78 11.88 -14.07
C LEU A 127 20.48 10.41 -13.79
N SER A 128 19.22 10.11 -13.50
CA SER A 128 18.77 8.75 -13.24
C SER A 128 17.27 8.62 -13.49
N GLN A 129 16.85 7.40 -13.79
CA GLN A 129 15.46 6.97 -13.87
C GLN A 129 15.32 5.65 -13.11
N ALA A 130 14.19 5.44 -12.46
CA ALA A 130 13.94 4.26 -11.66
C ALA A 130 12.44 4.07 -11.41
N GLN A 131 12.09 2.89 -10.90
CA GLN A 131 10.75 2.56 -10.43
C GLN A 131 10.72 2.50 -8.91
N VAL A 132 9.61 2.95 -8.33
CA VAL A 132 9.38 2.89 -6.88
C VAL A 132 8.01 2.30 -6.62
N PHE A 133 8.00 1.25 -5.81
CA PHE A 133 6.80 0.72 -5.22
C PHE A 133 6.45 1.52 -3.95
N TYR A 134 5.31 2.19 -3.97
CA TYR A 134 4.78 2.98 -2.86
C TYR A 134 3.57 2.31 -2.24
N VAL A 135 3.47 2.39 -0.91
CA VAL A 135 2.22 2.16 -0.17
C VAL A 135 1.85 3.46 0.53
N VAL A 136 0.69 3.98 0.17
CA VAL A 136 0.13 5.22 0.72
C VAL A 136 -1.09 4.83 1.55
N THR A 137 -1.17 5.30 2.79
CA THR A 137 -2.26 4.98 3.72
C THR A 137 -2.94 6.25 4.21
N LYS A 138 -4.22 6.12 4.51
CA LYS A 138 -5.00 7.15 5.20
C LYS A 138 -4.99 6.87 6.70
N GLN A 139 -4.40 7.77 7.46
CA GLN A 139 -4.43 7.81 8.92
C GLN A 139 -5.30 9.00 9.40
N ASP A 140 -5.31 9.27 10.70
CA ASP A 140 -6.16 10.30 11.30
C ASP A 140 -5.80 11.73 10.82
N ASP A 141 -4.54 11.95 10.44
CA ASP A 141 -3.98 13.21 9.92
C ASP A 141 -4.14 13.37 8.40
N GLY A 142 -4.47 12.29 7.68
CA GLY A 142 -4.75 12.33 6.25
C GLY A 142 -4.10 11.20 5.47
N TRP A 143 -3.92 11.42 4.17
CA TRP A 143 -3.22 10.48 3.30
C TRP A 143 -1.72 10.78 3.31
N GLY A 144 -0.90 9.77 3.58
CA GLY A 144 0.55 9.89 3.60
C GLY A 144 1.25 8.65 3.08
N MET A 145 2.48 8.83 2.60
CA MET A 145 3.34 7.74 2.15
C MET A 145 3.84 6.95 3.36
N GLN A 146 3.41 5.69 3.49
CA GLN A 146 3.84 4.83 4.60
C GLN A 146 5.06 3.98 4.23
N TYR A 147 5.15 3.51 3.00
CA TYR A 147 6.27 2.65 2.59
C TYR A 147 6.73 3.00 1.18
N ARG A 148 8.04 2.88 0.94
CA ARG A 148 8.65 2.96 -0.39
C ARG A 148 9.77 1.95 -0.57
N SER A 149 9.86 1.35 -1.76
CA SER A 149 10.95 0.49 -2.20
C SER A 149 11.30 0.82 -3.65
N GLY A 150 12.48 1.38 -3.88
CA GLY A 150 12.91 1.85 -5.19
C GLY A 150 14.01 0.99 -5.82
N GLY A 151 14.10 1.01 -7.15
CA GLY A 151 15.16 0.34 -7.88
C GLY A 151 15.19 0.66 -9.38
N PRO A 152 16.21 0.17 -10.11
CA PRO A 152 16.31 0.36 -11.55
C PRO A 152 15.12 -0.25 -12.28
N HIS A 153 14.85 0.21 -13.51
CA HIS A 153 13.83 -0.43 -14.34
C HIS A 153 14.23 -1.88 -14.66
N ALA A 154 13.23 -2.72 -14.90
CA ALA A 154 13.45 -4.11 -15.30
C ALA A 154 14.28 -4.24 -16.59
N ASP A 155 14.19 -3.25 -17.49
CA ASP A 155 14.92 -3.17 -18.75
C ASP A 155 16.41 -2.82 -18.56
N ASP A 156 16.77 -2.21 -17.43
CA ASP A 156 18.14 -1.87 -17.07
C ASP A 156 18.88 -3.04 -16.40
N ILE A 157 18.22 -4.18 -16.19
CA ILE A 157 18.77 -5.36 -15.54
C ILE A 157 18.97 -6.47 -16.58
N ALA A 158 20.15 -7.09 -16.57
CA ALA A 158 20.44 -8.23 -17.44
C ALA A 158 19.43 -9.37 -17.21
N GLU A 159 18.81 -9.84 -18.30
CA GLU A 159 17.74 -10.85 -18.30
C GLU A 159 18.05 -12.06 -17.43
N GLY A 160 19.22 -12.70 -17.62
CA GLY A 160 19.59 -13.87 -16.82
C GLY A 160 19.75 -13.62 -15.32
N ILE A 161 20.08 -12.38 -14.91
CA ILE A 161 20.13 -12.01 -13.48
C ILE A 161 18.70 -11.83 -12.95
N ARG A 162 17.86 -11.15 -13.72
CA ARG A 162 16.45 -10.90 -13.38
C ARG A 162 15.67 -12.21 -13.27
N ASP A 163 15.80 -13.11 -14.24
CA ASP A 163 15.06 -14.37 -14.31
C ASP A 163 15.46 -15.31 -13.17
N ARG A 164 16.75 -15.31 -12.81
CA ARG A 164 17.23 -16.04 -11.64
C ARG A 164 16.62 -15.52 -10.34
N ALA A 165 16.58 -14.20 -10.16
CA ALA A 165 15.95 -13.59 -8.99
C ALA A 165 14.46 -13.94 -8.91
N ILE A 166 13.73 -13.86 -10.03
CA ILE A 166 12.32 -14.26 -10.12
C ILE A 166 12.15 -15.73 -9.74
N GLN A 167 12.97 -16.64 -10.28
CA GLN A 167 12.86 -18.07 -10.01
C GLN A 167 13.10 -18.40 -8.54
N GLU A 168 14.17 -17.87 -7.95
CA GLU A 168 14.54 -18.16 -6.56
C GLU A 168 13.53 -17.53 -5.57
N ALA A 169 13.07 -16.30 -5.82
CA ALA A 169 12.05 -15.66 -5.01
C ALA A 169 10.68 -16.36 -5.12
N THR A 170 10.29 -16.78 -6.33
CA THR A 170 9.05 -17.56 -6.54
C THR A 170 9.10 -18.89 -5.78
N SER A 171 10.25 -19.56 -5.79
CA SER A 171 10.45 -20.80 -5.01
C SER A 171 10.29 -20.56 -3.51
N ALA A 172 10.77 -19.42 -2.99
CA ALA A 172 10.60 -19.05 -1.59
C ALA A 172 9.12 -18.76 -1.22
N ILE A 173 8.31 -18.22 -2.15
CA ILE A 173 6.86 -18.07 -1.94
C ILE A 173 6.20 -19.44 -1.79
N TYR A 174 6.46 -20.38 -2.69
CA TYR A 174 5.85 -21.71 -2.59
C TYR A 174 6.28 -22.43 -1.32
N ALA A 175 7.57 -22.39 -0.98
CA ALA A 175 8.08 -22.94 0.28
C ALA A 175 7.45 -22.27 1.52
N PHE A 176 7.11 -20.98 1.46
CA PHE A 176 6.31 -20.32 2.51
C PHE A 176 4.94 -20.96 2.67
N PHE A 177 4.20 -21.18 1.58
CA PHE A 177 2.86 -21.76 1.67
C PHE A 177 2.89 -23.23 2.09
N ASP A 178 3.89 -24.00 1.67
CA ASP A 178 4.12 -25.37 2.14
C ASP A 178 4.35 -25.38 3.66
N ALA A 179 5.31 -24.59 4.15
CA ALA A 179 5.61 -24.49 5.59
C ALA A 179 4.41 -23.97 6.40
N PHE A 180 3.66 -23.00 5.86
CA PHE A 180 2.46 -22.46 6.49
C PHE A 180 1.38 -23.54 6.64
N ASN A 181 1.16 -24.35 5.61
CA ASN A 181 0.17 -25.43 5.60
C ASN A 181 0.57 -26.61 6.49
N GLU A 182 1.86 -26.87 6.63
CA GLU A 182 2.40 -27.84 7.59
C GLU A 182 2.37 -27.32 9.04
N ALA A 183 2.00 -26.05 9.25
CA ALA A 183 2.05 -25.36 10.53
C ALA A 183 3.47 -25.37 11.16
N ASP A 184 4.51 -25.34 10.32
CA ASP A 184 5.91 -25.40 10.74
C ASP A 184 6.52 -23.99 10.80
N ASN A 185 6.56 -23.45 12.02
CA ASN A 185 7.21 -22.16 12.30
C ASN A 185 8.73 -22.17 12.08
N THR A 186 9.39 -23.33 12.16
CA THR A 186 10.83 -23.46 11.87
C THR A 186 11.07 -23.32 10.37
N ALA A 187 10.32 -24.07 9.55
CA ALA A 187 10.40 -23.95 8.10
C ALA A 187 9.95 -22.56 7.60
N LEU A 188 8.93 -21.95 8.22
CA LEU A 188 8.53 -20.57 7.91
C LEU A 188 9.66 -19.57 8.14
N PHE A 189 10.45 -19.72 9.19
CA PHE A 189 11.60 -18.85 9.41
C PHE A 189 12.68 -19.02 8.33
N GLU A 190 12.72 -20.15 7.63
CA GLU A 190 13.61 -20.35 6.49
C GLU A 190 13.19 -19.60 5.21
N VAL A 191 12.02 -18.98 5.21
CA VAL A 191 11.49 -18.21 4.06
C VAL A 191 10.93 -16.85 4.48
N ASN A 192 11.22 -16.43 5.71
CA ASN A 192 10.99 -15.07 6.20
C ASN A 192 12.32 -14.45 6.64
N HIS A 193 12.41 -13.12 6.53
CA HIS A 193 13.50 -12.35 7.09
C HIS A 193 13.09 -11.63 8.38
N VAL A 194 14.08 -11.26 9.18
CA VAL A 194 13.95 -10.26 10.25
C VAL A 194 15.02 -9.18 10.04
N PRO A 195 14.70 -7.87 10.19
CA PRO A 195 13.35 -7.36 10.47
C PRO A 195 12.39 -7.57 9.30
N GLN A 196 11.10 -7.74 9.60
CA GLN A 196 10.03 -7.84 8.62
C GLN A 196 8.87 -6.92 9.01
N VAL A 197 8.24 -6.30 8.01
CA VAL A 197 7.06 -5.45 8.19
C VAL A 197 5.85 -6.03 7.46
N MET A 198 4.68 -5.94 8.10
CA MET A 198 3.40 -6.18 7.43
C MET A 198 2.48 -4.97 7.64
N LEU A 199 1.95 -4.45 6.54
CA LEU A 199 0.91 -3.45 6.50
C LEU A 199 -0.42 -4.09 6.09
N ASN A 200 -1.40 -4.00 6.97
CA ASN A 200 -2.80 -4.29 6.68
C ASN A 200 -3.63 -3.04 7.02
N THR A 201 -4.87 -2.96 6.55
CA THR A 201 -5.85 -1.91 6.90
C THR A 201 -5.90 -1.72 8.41
N GLY A 202 -5.38 -0.58 8.88
CA GLY A 202 -5.32 -0.21 10.29
C GLY A 202 -4.38 -1.04 11.17
N LEU A 203 -3.50 -1.87 10.58
CA LEU A 203 -2.55 -2.68 11.34
C LEU A 203 -1.15 -2.58 10.75
N PHE A 204 -0.22 -2.10 11.57
CA PHE A 204 1.21 -2.13 11.36
C PHE A 204 1.83 -3.21 12.24
N LEU A 205 2.52 -4.18 11.65
CA LEU A 205 3.35 -5.15 12.37
C LEU A 205 4.81 -4.96 11.98
N HIS A 206 5.67 -4.82 12.99
CA HIS A 206 7.12 -4.80 12.84
C HIS A 206 7.73 -5.95 13.66
N ALA A 207 8.16 -6.98 12.95
CA ALA A 207 8.84 -8.13 13.53
C ALA A 207 10.34 -7.89 13.58
N VAL A 208 10.93 -7.93 14.77
CA VAL A 208 12.38 -7.74 14.98
C VAL A 208 13.13 -9.04 15.30
N ASN A 209 12.39 -10.13 15.54
CA ASN A 209 12.93 -11.45 15.85
C ASN A 209 12.00 -12.56 15.34
N ARG A 210 12.48 -13.81 15.41
CA ARG A 210 11.76 -14.98 14.88
C ARG A 210 10.47 -15.28 15.63
N GLU A 211 10.35 -14.86 16.89
CA GLU A 211 9.17 -15.05 17.74
C GLU A 211 8.09 -13.98 17.51
N SER A 212 8.37 -12.97 16.69
CA SER A 212 7.43 -11.87 16.43
C SER A 212 6.43 -12.26 15.34
N LEU A 213 5.18 -11.82 15.50
CA LEU A 213 4.26 -11.81 14.36
C LEU A 213 4.77 -10.78 13.32
N PRO A 214 4.71 -11.06 12.02
CA PRO A 214 4.03 -12.20 11.41
C PRO A 214 5.01 -13.30 10.93
N VAL A 215 6.22 -13.34 11.50
CA VAL A 215 7.26 -14.34 11.21
C VAL A 215 6.92 -15.67 11.84
N THR A 216 6.55 -15.67 13.14
CA THR A 216 5.89 -16.82 13.77
C THR A 216 4.38 -16.71 13.63
N VAL A 217 3.69 -17.84 13.62
CA VAL A 217 2.24 -17.94 13.48
C VAL A 217 1.67 -18.79 14.61
N ASN A 218 0.66 -18.27 15.30
CA ASN A 218 -0.14 -19.04 16.25
C ASN A 218 -1.20 -19.85 15.47
N PHE A 219 -0.81 -21.01 14.96
CA PHE A 219 -1.69 -21.88 14.18
C PHE A 219 -2.88 -22.42 14.99
N ASP A 220 -2.70 -22.71 16.27
CA ASP A 220 -3.81 -23.16 17.12
C ASP A 220 -4.85 -22.06 17.30
N GLY A 221 -4.41 -20.82 17.51
CA GLY A 221 -5.28 -19.66 17.53
C GLY A 221 -5.95 -19.40 16.17
N LEU A 222 -5.24 -19.62 15.07
CA LEU A 222 -5.78 -19.50 13.72
C LEU A 222 -6.89 -20.54 13.46
N ARG A 223 -6.68 -21.79 13.87
CA ARG A 223 -7.69 -22.86 13.81
C ARG A 223 -8.89 -22.56 14.70
N ALA A 224 -8.65 -22.13 15.94
CA ALA A 224 -9.71 -21.85 16.90
C ALA A 224 -10.61 -20.67 16.48
N ARG A 225 -10.04 -19.63 15.86
CA ARG A 225 -10.79 -18.42 15.47
C ARG A 225 -11.40 -18.51 14.07
N GLU A 226 -10.70 -19.15 13.13
CA GLU A 226 -11.04 -19.09 11.70
C GLU A 226 -11.38 -20.46 11.11
N SER A 227 -11.38 -21.53 11.91
CA SER A 227 -11.51 -22.92 11.41
C SER A 227 -10.51 -23.27 10.32
N TRP A 228 -9.33 -22.64 10.32
CA TRP A 228 -8.33 -22.79 9.27
C TRP A 228 -7.88 -24.26 9.09
N GLY A 229 -7.85 -24.70 7.83
CA GLY A 229 -7.31 -25.99 7.41
C GLY A 229 -6.05 -25.83 6.58
N PHE A 230 -6.12 -25.02 5.51
CA PHE A 230 -4.97 -24.74 4.63
C PHE A 230 -5.15 -23.40 3.90
N SER A 231 -4.09 -22.95 3.24
CA SER A 231 -4.03 -21.75 2.44
C SER A 231 -3.37 -22.02 1.08
N ILE A 232 -3.82 -21.31 0.06
CA ILE A 232 -3.28 -21.39 -1.30
C ILE A 232 -2.93 -19.97 -1.75
N ALA A 233 -1.83 -19.82 -2.49
CA ALA A 233 -1.54 -18.62 -3.27
C ALA A 233 -2.03 -18.80 -4.71
N GLU A 234 -2.74 -17.81 -5.22
CA GLU A 234 -3.20 -17.72 -6.60
C GLU A 234 -2.76 -16.38 -7.20
N ASP A 235 -2.84 -16.26 -8.52
CA ASP A 235 -2.60 -15.03 -9.26
C ASP A 235 -1.25 -14.34 -8.95
N LEU A 236 -0.21 -15.16 -8.84
CA LEU A 236 1.15 -14.68 -8.59
C LEU A 236 1.70 -13.94 -9.83
N GLU A 237 1.76 -12.61 -9.73
CA GLU A 237 2.26 -11.70 -10.75
C GLU A 237 3.52 -10.99 -10.28
N ILE A 238 4.53 -10.92 -11.14
CA ILE A 238 5.78 -10.19 -10.85
C ILE A 238 5.57 -8.72 -11.21
N ILE A 239 5.58 -7.85 -10.21
CA ILE A 239 5.42 -6.40 -10.39
C ILE A 239 6.76 -5.74 -10.70
N HIS A 240 7.81 -6.14 -9.98
CA HIS A 240 9.15 -5.61 -10.18
C HIS A 240 10.17 -6.64 -9.71
N ALA A 241 11.23 -6.85 -10.49
CA ALA A 241 12.27 -7.81 -10.18
C ALA A 241 13.66 -7.18 -10.31
N MET A 242 14.44 -7.29 -9.25
CA MET A 242 15.80 -6.84 -9.11
C MET A 242 16.68 -8.00 -8.61
N PRO A 243 18.02 -7.94 -8.78
CA PRO A 243 18.91 -9.04 -8.40
C PRO A 243 18.77 -9.56 -6.96
N GLY A 244 18.34 -8.72 -6.00
CA GLY A 244 18.15 -9.11 -4.60
C GLY A 244 16.80 -8.68 -4.00
N ASN A 245 15.83 -8.32 -4.84
CA ASN A 245 14.51 -7.87 -4.39
C ASN A 245 13.48 -8.17 -5.48
N VAL A 246 12.39 -8.85 -5.15
CA VAL A 246 11.28 -9.09 -6.08
C VAL A 246 9.96 -8.76 -5.39
N ILE A 247 9.14 -7.98 -6.09
CA ILE A 247 7.82 -7.55 -5.67
C ILE A 247 6.80 -8.39 -6.42
N PHE A 248 5.96 -9.09 -5.67
CA PHE A 248 4.90 -9.92 -6.20
C PHE A 248 3.55 -9.36 -5.81
N GLN A 249 2.63 -9.31 -6.76
CA GLN A 249 1.20 -9.26 -6.47
C GLN A 249 0.68 -10.69 -6.44
N LEU A 250 -0.17 -10.98 -5.48
CA LEU A 250 -0.82 -12.28 -5.35
C LEU A 250 -2.14 -12.16 -4.60
N GLU A 251 -2.98 -13.17 -4.73
CA GLU A 251 -4.06 -13.43 -3.81
C GLU A 251 -3.72 -14.66 -2.98
N PHE A 252 -4.02 -14.64 -1.69
CA PHE A 252 -4.04 -15.88 -0.93
C PHE A 252 -5.43 -16.17 -0.36
N GLU A 253 -5.80 -17.43 -0.42
CA GLU A 253 -7.07 -17.92 0.04
C GLU A 253 -6.90 -18.77 1.29
N ARG A 254 -7.92 -18.79 2.15
CA ARG A 254 -7.97 -19.67 3.31
C ARG A 254 -9.18 -20.57 3.24
N PHE A 255 -8.95 -21.84 3.53
CA PHE A 255 -9.94 -22.90 3.52
C PHE A 255 -10.05 -23.51 4.90
N ASN A 256 -11.23 -23.99 5.26
CA ASN A 256 -11.41 -24.82 6.43
C ASN A 256 -11.05 -26.29 6.13
N SER A 257 -11.06 -27.15 7.15
CA SER A 257 -10.74 -28.58 7.00
C SER A 257 -11.70 -29.36 6.09
N ALA A 258 -12.89 -28.82 5.80
CA ALA A 258 -13.85 -29.37 4.84
C ALA A 258 -13.60 -28.88 3.40
N GLY A 259 -12.56 -28.06 3.17
CA GLY A 259 -12.24 -27.50 1.86
C GLY A 259 -13.11 -26.32 1.44
N SER A 260 -13.88 -25.73 2.37
CA SER A 260 -14.66 -24.51 2.07
C SER A 260 -13.79 -23.27 2.24
N LYS A 261 -13.71 -22.45 1.19
CA LYS A 261 -13.08 -21.12 1.24
C LYS A 261 -13.87 -20.20 2.17
N TYR A 262 -13.16 -19.52 3.08
CA TYR A 262 -13.79 -18.52 3.96
C TYR A 262 -13.10 -17.15 3.91
N ARG A 263 -11.97 -17.04 3.20
CA ARG A 263 -11.23 -15.78 3.10
C ARG A 263 -10.41 -15.75 1.82
N ARG A 264 -10.41 -14.60 1.15
CA ARG A 264 -9.47 -14.25 0.08
C ARG A 264 -8.83 -12.91 0.42
N VAL A 265 -7.53 -12.79 0.24
CA VAL A 265 -6.76 -11.59 0.58
C VAL A 265 -5.84 -11.22 -0.57
N PRO A 266 -6.13 -10.14 -1.31
CA PRO A 266 -5.18 -9.54 -2.24
C PRO A 266 -4.01 -8.95 -1.46
N ALA A 267 -2.79 -9.16 -1.95
CA ALA A 267 -1.59 -8.67 -1.30
C ALA A 267 -0.47 -8.34 -2.30
N LEU A 268 0.44 -7.47 -1.86
CA LEU A 268 1.76 -7.28 -2.46
C LEU A 268 2.83 -7.73 -1.46
N TRP A 269 3.71 -8.62 -1.88
CA TRP A 269 4.82 -9.11 -1.06
C TRP A 269 6.15 -8.67 -1.67
N VAL A 270 7.06 -8.21 -0.83
CA VAL A 270 8.45 -7.95 -1.23
C VAL A 270 9.33 -9.00 -0.59
N LEU A 271 9.96 -9.81 -1.44
CA LEU A 271 10.96 -10.77 -1.08
C LEU A 271 12.33 -10.18 -1.36
N THR A 272 13.28 -10.44 -0.47
CA THR A 272 14.66 -9.98 -0.61
C THR A 272 15.64 -11.11 -0.44
N GLN A 273 16.81 -10.97 -1.06
CA GLN A 273 17.94 -11.85 -0.86
C GLN A 273 18.88 -11.23 0.18
N ILE A 274 18.98 -11.85 1.35
CA ILE A 274 19.86 -11.42 2.44
C ILE A 274 20.79 -12.57 2.75
N ASN A 275 22.10 -12.34 2.70
CA ASN A 275 23.13 -13.37 2.93
C ASN A 275 22.92 -14.63 2.07
N GLY A 276 22.50 -14.46 0.81
CA GLY A 276 22.24 -15.56 -0.13
C GLY A 276 20.92 -16.30 0.07
N LYS A 277 20.08 -15.89 1.03
CA LYS A 277 18.78 -16.49 1.34
C LYS A 277 17.65 -15.58 0.88
N TRP A 278 16.73 -16.12 0.07
CA TRP A 278 15.48 -15.45 -0.28
C TRP A 278 14.44 -15.64 0.83
N GLY A 279 13.69 -14.59 1.12
CA GLY A 279 12.64 -14.63 2.11
C GLY A 279 11.77 -13.39 2.07
N VAL A 280 10.57 -13.49 2.65
CA VAL A 280 9.63 -12.37 2.75
C VAL A 280 10.17 -11.34 3.74
N GLN A 281 10.31 -10.08 3.32
CA GLN A 281 10.74 -8.98 4.19
C GLN A 281 9.64 -7.92 4.38
N PHE A 282 8.72 -7.78 3.41
CA PHE A 282 7.58 -6.88 3.55
C PHE A 282 6.31 -7.47 2.94
N ARG A 283 5.15 -7.15 3.54
CA ARG A 283 3.83 -7.52 3.05
C ARG A 283 2.83 -6.37 3.15
N SER A 284 2.19 -5.98 2.05
CA SER A 284 1.05 -5.07 2.03
C SER A 284 -0.22 -5.85 1.70
N LEU A 285 -1.07 -6.10 2.69
CA LEU A 285 -2.33 -6.86 2.57
C LEU A 285 -3.52 -5.92 2.41
N MET A 286 -4.41 -6.18 1.47
CA MET A 286 -5.69 -5.47 1.36
C MET A 286 -6.74 -6.07 2.29
N PRO A 287 -7.87 -5.36 2.53
CA PRO A 287 -9.03 -5.96 3.18
C PRO A 287 -9.41 -7.28 2.52
N PRO A 288 -9.78 -8.30 3.31
CA PRO A 288 -10.28 -9.55 2.73
C PRO A 288 -11.59 -9.31 1.98
N VAL A 289 -11.79 -10.09 0.92
CA VAL A 289 -13.02 -10.18 0.12
C VAL A 289 -13.67 -11.55 0.27
#